data_AF-A0A7X6MIZ8-F1
#
_entry.id   AF-A0A7X6MIZ8-F1
#
_cell.length_a   1.000
_cell.length_b   1.000
_cell.length_c   1.000
_cell.angle_alpha   90.00
_cell.angle_beta   90.00
_cell.angle_gamma   90.00
#
_symmetry.space_group_name_H-M   'P 1'
#
loop_
_entity.id
_entity.type
_entity.pdbx_description
1 polymer ?
#
loop_
_entity_poly.entity_id
_entity_poly.type
_entity_poly.pdbx_seq_one_letter_code
_entity_poly.pdbx_strand_id
1 'polypeptide(L)'
;MDRTVEISTLGRCAVNGVTVQSRRAVELVALLVLSAGQAQRDWLMVNLFEGDPAPSSLPTLALRARKIGLPVRYDRLRGFYWLEEHVSCDVNDVLALLREGRTEEALDRYTGPFLPASHSPFAMEVRATVENSVVRAVLDRADIDLMTRADRVVKHPELSEEIVRRGADTAAVSLSRSWLTALEAVG
;
A
#
# COMPACT_ATOMS: atom_id res chain seq x y z
N MET A 1 6.58 -28.82 -1.28
CA MET A 1 6.22 -27.53 -1.92
C MET A 1 5.75 -26.64 -0.81
N ASP A 2 6.54 -25.64 -0.46
CA ASP A 2 6.09 -24.61 0.49
C ASP A 2 4.89 -23.90 -0.13
N ARG A 3 3.79 -23.83 0.60
CA ARG A 3 2.56 -23.22 0.12
C ARG A 3 2.70 -21.71 0.31
N THR A 4 2.94 -20.97 -0.76
CA THR A 4 2.91 -19.51 -0.69
C THR A 4 1.46 -19.05 -0.60
N VAL A 5 1.17 -18.20 0.39
CA VAL A 5 -0.12 -17.51 0.51
C VAL A 5 0.02 -16.11 -0.08
N GLU A 6 -0.92 -15.69 -0.92
CA GLU A 6 -0.88 -14.37 -1.54
C GLU A 6 -1.90 -13.44 -0.89
N ILE A 7 -1.51 -12.20 -0.61
CA ILE A 7 -2.44 -11.15 -0.22
C ILE A 7 -2.44 -10.01 -1.24
N SER A 8 -3.64 -9.55 -1.59
CA SER A 8 -3.82 -8.31 -2.35
C SER A 8 -4.22 -7.17 -1.41
N THR A 9 -3.51 -6.06 -1.51
CA THR A 9 -3.64 -4.87 -0.68
C THR A 9 -3.76 -3.58 -1.50
N LEU A 10 -3.46 -3.60 -2.80
CA LEU A 10 -3.55 -2.45 -3.70
C LEU A 10 -4.94 -2.38 -4.37
N GLY A 11 -5.74 -1.38 -4.01
CA GLY A 11 -7.09 -1.15 -4.54
C GLY A 11 -8.16 -2.15 -4.07
N ARG A 12 -7.76 -3.35 -3.66
CA ARG A 12 -8.64 -4.41 -3.11
C ARG A 12 -8.03 -5.07 -1.87
N CYS A 13 -8.83 -5.91 -1.21
CA CYS A 13 -8.41 -6.69 -0.05
C CYS A 13 -8.80 -8.15 -0.25
N ALA A 14 -7.81 -9.00 -0.55
CA ALA A 14 -8.03 -10.41 -0.89
C ALA A 14 -6.93 -11.31 -0.34
N VAL A 15 -7.26 -12.60 -0.15
CA VAL A 15 -6.33 -13.67 0.20
C VAL A 15 -6.47 -14.77 -0.85
N ASN A 16 -5.38 -15.16 -1.51
CA ASN A 16 -5.36 -16.13 -2.61
C ASN A 16 -6.42 -15.81 -3.69
N GLY A 17 -6.55 -14.52 -4.05
CA GLY A 17 -7.52 -14.04 -5.02
C GLY A 17 -8.97 -13.93 -4.52
N VAL A 18 -9.29 -14.41 -3.31
CA VAL A 18 -10.64 -14.34 -2.73
C VAL A 18 -10.78 -13.09 -1.87
N THR A 19 -11.73 -12.22 -2.19
CA THR A 19 -12.03 -11.02 -1.39
C THR A 19 -12.42 -11.39 0.04
N VAL A 20 -11.80 -10.73 1.02
CA VAL A 20 -12.07 -10.98 2.44
C VAL A 20 -12.65 -9.74 3.13
N GLN A 21 -13.54 -9.97 4.10
CA GLN A 21 -14.12 -8.89 4.90
C GLN A 21 -13.16 -8.41 6.01
N SER A 22 -12.21 -9.27 6.45
CA SER A 22 -11.32 -8.95 7.57
C SER A 22 -10.11 -8.13 7.14
N ARG A 23 -10.36 -6.89 6.67
CA ARG A 23 -9.31 -5.98 6.17
C ARG A 23 -8.18 -5.75 7.18
N ARG A 24 -8.54 -5.57 8.46
CA ARG A 24 -7.60 -5.41 9.58
C ARG A 24 -6.70 -6.63 9.81
N ALA A 25 -7.17 -7.83 9.47
CA ALA A 25 -6.38 -9.05 9.58
C ALA A 25 -5.36 -9.15 8.43
N VAL A 26 -5.75 -8.76 7.21
CA VAL A 26 -4.83 -8.63 6.07
C VAL A 26 -3.80 -7.54 6.35
N GLU A 27 -4.20 -6.42 6.92
CA GLU A 27 -3.31 -5.32 7.29
C GLU A 27 -2.21 -5.73 8.29
N LEU A 28 -2.56 -6.49 9.34
CA LEU A 28 -1.57 -7.06 10.26
C LEU A 28 -0.53 -7.91 9.51
N VAL A 29 -0.96 -8.71 8.53
CA VAL A 29 -0.07 -9.59 7.79
C VAL A 29 0.76 -8.82 6.77
N ALA A 30 0.20 -7.80 6.12
CA ALA A 30 0.94 -6.89 5.25
C ALA A 30 2.05 -6.15 6.02
N LEU A 31 1.73 -5.68 7.24
CA LEU A 31 2.71 -5.08 8.15
C LEU A 31 3.84 -6.05 8.49
N LEU A 32 3.53 -7.32 8.77
CA LEU A 32 4.53 -8.35 9.00
C LEU A 32 5.38 -8.62 7.75
N VAL A 33 4.79 -8.74 6.56
CA VAL A 33 5.54 -8.94 5.31
C VAL A 33 6.55 -7.80 5.09
N LEU A 34 6.11 -6.54 5.25
CA LEU A 34 6.97 -5.37 5.09
C LEU A 34 8.01 -5.20 6.21
N SER A 35 7.88 -5.94 7.31
CA SER A 35 8.85 -6.00 8.42
C SER A 35 9.65 -7.32 8.43
N ALA A 36 9.90 -7.89 7.26
CA ALA A 36 10.68 -9.13 7.08
C ALA A 36 10.07 -10.36 7.79
N GLY A 37 8.74 -10.39 7.92
CA GLY A 37 7.96 -11.52 8.40
C GLY A 37 7.76 -11.58 9.91
N GLN A 38 8.29 -10.64 10.70
CA GLN A 38 8.15 -10.64 12.15
C GLN A 38 8.24 -9.24 12.77
N ALA A 39 7.51 -9.01 13.87
CA ALA A 39 7.56 -7.76 14.60
C ALA A 39 7.16 -7.90 16.06
N GLN A 40 7.75 -7.05 16.91
CA GLN A 40 7.43 -6.95 18.34
C GLN A 40 5.98 -6.51 18.55
N ARG A 41 5.33 -7.07 19.58
CA ARG A 41 3.92 -6.77 19.90
C ARG A 41 3.66 -5.27 20.03
N ASP A 42 4.50 -4.55 20.78
CA ASP A 42 4.26 -3.14 21.06
C ASP A 42 4.43 -2.27 19.82
N TRP A 43 5.39 -2.62 18.94
CA TRP A 43 5.55 -1.96 17.65
C TRP A 43 4.33 -2.18 16.74
N LEU A 44 3.78 -3.38 16.70
CA LEU A 44 2.53 -3.67 15.97
C LEU A 44 1.33 -2.89 16.52
N MET A 45 1.26 -2.70 17.85
CA MET A 45 0.19 -1.91 18.47
C MET A 45 0.22 -0.46 17.99
N VAL A 46 1.38 0.19 18.06
CA VAL A 46 1.56 1.59 17.63
C VAL A 46 1.28 1.78 16.14
N ASN A 47 1.69 0.82 15.31
CA ASN A 47 1.55 0.94 13.86
C ASN A 47 0.13 0.63 13.36
N LEU A 48 -0.59 -0.28 14.03
CA LEU A 48 -1.92 -0.69 13.59
C LEU A 48 -3.04 0.15 14.20
N PHE A 49 -2.88 0.68 15.40
CA PHE A 49 -3.96 1.31 16.15
C PHE A 49 -3.65 2.76 16.47
N GLU A 50 -4.67 3.61 16.35
CA GLU A 50 -4.64 4.94 16.94
C GLU A 50 -5.03 4.84 18.42
N GLY A 51 -4.30 5.55 19.29
CA GLY A 51 -4.60 5.61 20.72
C GLY A 51 -4.23 4.35 21.49
N ASP A 52 -5.03 4.01 22.51
CA ASP A 52 -4.78 2.90 23.44
C ASP A 52 -5.73 1.71 23.16
N PRO A 53 -5.36 0.78 22.27
CA PRO A 53 -6.17 -0.39 21.96
C PRO A 53 -6.24 -1.38 23.13
N ALA A 54 -7.39 -2.03 23.28
CA ALA A 54 -7.57 -3.07 24.30
C ALA A 54 -6.50 -4.19 24.18
N PRO A 55 -6.05 -4.80 25.30
CA PRO A 55 -5.01 -5.84 25.26
C PRO A 55 -5.32 -7.03 24.35
N SER A 56 -6.60 -7.31 24.09
CA SER A 56 -7.10 -8.38 23.23
C SER A 56 -7.10 -8.05 21.73
N SER A 57 -6.76 -6.83 21.33
CA SER A 57 -6.88 -6.35 19.95
C SER A 57 -5.99 -7.13 18.98
N LEU A 58 -4.68 -7.23 19.25
CA LEU A 58 -3.76 -8.02 18.42
C LEU A 58 -4.06 -9.52 18.43
N PRO A 59 -4.29 -10.18 19.59
CA PRO A 59 -4.72 -11.58 19.61
C PRO A 59 -5.97 -11.84 18.76
N THR A 60 -6.94 -10.92 18.78
CA THR A 60 -8.16 -11.02 17.98
C THR A 60 -7.88 -10.87 16.48
N LEU A 61 -7.02 -9.93 16.09
CA LEU A 61 -6.60 -9.79 14.69
C LEU A 61 -5.85 -11.03 14.20
N ALA A 62 -4.91 -11.55 14.98
CA ALA A 62 -4.18 -12.75 14.65
C ALA A 62 -5.10 -13.98 14.52
N LEU A 63 -6.11 -14.10 15.40
CA LEU A 63 -7.15 -15.13 15.28
C LEU A 63 -7.94 -14.99 13.98
N ARG A 64 -8.37 -13.78 13.62
CA ARG A 64 -9.11 -13.51 12.38
C ARG A 64 -8.27 -13.81 11.14
N ALA A 65 -6.99 -13.44 11.16
CA ALA A 65 -6.02 -13.73 10.09
C ALA A 65 -5.92 -15.25 9.85
N ARG A 66 -5.75 -16.05 10.91
CA ARG A 66 -5.74 -17.52 10.78
C ARG A 66 -7.05 -18.09 10.26
N LYS A 67 -8.20 -17.52 10.63
CA LYS A 67 -9.52 -17.96 10.12
C LYS A 67 -9.68 -17.75 8.61
N ILE A 68 -8.95 -16.81 8.02
CA ILE A 68 -8.93 -16.57 6.57
C ILE A 68 -7.69 -17.16 5.88
N GLY A 69 -6.99 -18.07 6.55
CA GLY A 69 -5.87 -18.81 5.98
C GLY A 69 -4.51 -18.11 6.02
N LEU A 70 -4.35 -17.04 6.80
CA LEU A 70 -3.06 -16.34 6.93
C LEU A 70 -2.22 -16.92 8.09
N PRO A 71 -0.92 -17.19 7.88
CA PRO A 71 -0.08 -18.00 8.76
C PRO A 71 0.53 -17.22 9.94
N VAL A 72 -0.25 -16.39 10.64
CA VAL A 72 0.28 -15.57 11.75
C VAL A 72 0.31 -16.29 13.09
N ARG A 73 1.48 -16.26 13.74
CA ARG A 73 1.77 -16.85 15.05
C ARG A 73 2.26 -15.78 16.03
N TYR A 74 2.23 -16.12 17.32
CA TYR A 74 2.72 -15.27 18.40
C TYR A 74 3.62 -16.10 19.31
N ASP A 75 4.86 -15.65 19.50
CA ASP A 75 5.77 -16.20 20.51
C ASP A 75 5.52 -15.45 21.82
N ARG A 76 4.90 -16.14 22.78
CA ARG A 76 4.61 -15.57 24.11
C ARG A 76 5.86 -15.33 24.95
N LEU A 77 6.90 -16.14 24.77
CA LEU A 77 8.13 -16.02 25.56
C LEU A 77 8.97 -14.84 25.07
N ARG A 78 8.99 -14.62 23.75
CA ARG A 78 9.80 -13.57 23.11
C ARG A 78 9.04 -12.30 22.76
N GLY A 79 7.72 -12.31 22.87
CA GLY A 79 6.89 -11.10 22.76
C GLY A 79 6.62 -10.60 21.33
N PHE A 80 6.87 -11.40 20.29
CA PHE A 80 6.70 -10.97 18.89
C PHE A 80 5.72 -11.86 18.10
N TYR A 81 5.14 -11.28 17.05
CA TYR A 81 4.35 -11.99 16.05
C TYR A 81 5.21 -12.27 14.82
N TRP A 82 4.94 -13.39 14.14
CA TRP A 82 5.66 -13.79 12.94
C TRP A 82 4.77 -14.57 11.97
N LEU A 83 5.23 -14.69 10.72
CA LEU A 83 4.60 -15.48 9.66
C LEU A 83 5.25 -16.86 9.58
N GLU A 84 4.45 -17.91 9.83
CA GLU A 84 4.87 -19.31 9.83
C GLU A 84 5.25 -19.84 8.45
N GLU A 85 4.68 -19.25 7.41
CA GLU A 85 4.91 -19.57 6.02
C GLU A 85 5.17 -18.27 5.24
N HIS A 86 5.78 -18.39 4.06
CA HIS A 86 5.99 -17.24 3.19
C HIS A 86 4.64 -16.68 2.69
N VAL A 87 4.48 -15.37 2.83
CA VAL A 87 3.32 -14.63 2.32
C VAL A 87 3.82 -13.61 1.31
N SER A 88 3.31 -13.68 0.07
CA SER A 88 3.53 -12.63 -0.93
C SER A 88 2.50 -11.53 -0.77
N CYS A 89 2.91 -10.29 -1.02
CA CYS A 89 2.09 -9.10 -0.84
C CYS A 89 2.32 -8.15 -2.01
N ASP A 90 1.25 -7.85 -2.75
CA ASP A 90 1.32 -7.05 -3.98
C ASP A 90 2.00 -5.68 -3.82
N VAL A 91 1.81 -4.99 -2.68
CA VAL A 91 2.52 -3.72 -2.42
C VAL A 91 4.03 -3.92 -2.26
N ASN A 92 4.46 -5.03 -1.65
CA ASN A 92 5.89 -5.33 -1.49
C ASN A 92 6.54 -5.61 -2.85
N ASP A 93 5.81 -6.31 -3.74
CA ASP A 93 6.26 -6.59 -5.11
C ASP A 93 6.38 -5.30 -5.93
N VAL A 94 5.39 -4.39 -5.85
CA VAL A 94 5.46 -3.08 -6.51
C VAL A 94 6.66 -2.27 -6.01
N LEU A 95 6.87 -2.18 -4.69
CA LEU A 95 8.01 -1.46 -4.12
C LEU A 95 9.36 -2.07 -4.55
N ALA A 96 9.43 -3.40 -4.72
CA ALA A 96 10.62 -4.06 -5.24
C ALA A 96 10.90 -3.68 -6.70
N LEU A 97 9.88 -3.73 -7.57
CA LEU A 97 10.00 -3.34 -8.98
C LEU A 97 10.46 -1.90 -9.15
N LEU A 98 9.89 -0.97 -8.37
CA LEU A 98 10.28 0.44 -8.38
C LEU A 98 11.75 0.61 -7.97
N ARG A 99 12.21 -0.12 -6.95
CA ARG A 99 13.61 -0.11 -6.51
C ARG A 99 14.56 -0.66 -7.57
N GLU A 100 14.10 -1.61 -8.38
CA GLU A 100 14.83 -2.20 -9.51
C GLU A 100 14.77 -1.32 -10.77
N GLY A 101 14.06 -0.18 -10.76
CA GLY A 101 13.87 0.70 -11.91
C GLY A 101 12.90 0.15 -12.97
N ARG A 102 12.12 -0.89 -12.63
CA ARG A 102 11.13 -1.54 -13.51
C ARG A 102 9.78 -0.84 -13.42
N THR A 103 9.77 0.47 -13.73
CA THR A 103 8.63 1.37 -13.51
C THR A 103 7.36 0.94 -14.25
N GLU A 104 7.47 0.49 -15.50
CA GLU A 104 6.32 0.03 -16.30
C GLU A 104 5.62 -1.18 -15.66
N GLU A 105 6.40 -2.20 -15.27
CA GLU A 105 5.88 -3.39 -14.61
C GLU A 105 5.28 -3.07 -13.23
N ALA A 106 5.86 -2.10 -12.52
CA ALA A 106 5.29 -1.61 -11.26
C ALA A 106 3.91 -0.97 -11.49
N LEU A 107 3.75 -0.16 -12.54
CA LEU A 107 2.48 0.46 -12.92
C LEU A 107 1.46 -0.57 -13.43
N ASP A 108 1.88 -1.66 -14.07
CA ASP A 108 1.00 -2.78 -14.45
C ASP A 108 0.40 -3.46 -13.23
N ARG A 109 1.18 -3.56 -12.13
CA ARG A 109 0.76 -4.23 -10.89
C ARG A 109 0.07 -3.28 -9.89
N TYR A 110 0.22 -1.97 -10.03
CA TYR A 110 -0.42 -1.00 -9.14
C TYR A 110 -1.92 -0.82 -9.47
N THR A 111 -2.78 -1.63 -8.83
CA THR A 111 -4.22 -1.65 -9.10
C THR A 111 -5.03 -0.62 -8.29
N GLY A 112 -4.38 0.21 -7.48
CA GLY A 112 -5.00 1.27 -6.69
C GLY A 112 -4.30 1.49 -5.35
N PRO A 113 -4.81 2.42 -4.52
CA PRO A 113 -4.15 2.79 -3.27
C PRO A 113 -4.00 1.61 -2.31
N PHE A 114 -2.93 1.59 -1.52
CA PHE A 114 -2.74 0.60 -0.46
C PHE A 114 -3.84 0.71 0.60
N LEU A 115 -4.56 -0.40 0.83
CA LEU A 115 -5.64 -0.57 1.80
C LEU A 115 -6.48 0.71 1.97
N PRO A 116 -7.23 1.14 0.94
CA PRO A 116 -7.77 2.51 0.85
C PRO A 116 -8.77 2.85 1.97
N ALA A 117 -9.38 1.84 2.57
CA ALA A 117 -10.32 1.99 3.68
C ALA A 117 -9.68 1.87 5.07
N SER A 118 -8.35 1.71 5.15
CA SER A 118 -7.63 1.71 6.42
C SER A 118 -7.04 3.09 6.71
N HIS A 119 -7.13 3.48 7.97
CA HIS A 119 -6.61 4.72 8.53
C HIS A 119 -5.59 4.47 9.64
N SER A 120 -5.03 3.26 9.75
CA SER A 120 -3.94 3.06 10.70
C SER A 120 -2.71 3.91 10.33
N PRO A 121 -1.86 4.24 11.31
CA PRO A 121 -0.58 4.89 11.03
C PRO A 121 0.21 4.17 9.93
N PHE A 122 0.31 2.84 10.00
CA PHE A 122 0.96 2.01 8.99
C PHE A 122 0.33 2.13 7.60
N ALA A 123 -0.99 2.03 7.49
CA ALA A 123 -1.65 2.06 6.19
C ALA A 123 -1.49 3.41 5.51
N MET A 124 -1.54 4.49 6.29
CA MET A 124 -1.31 5.84 5.78
C MET A 124 0.14 6.02 5.32
N GLU A 125 1.11 5.58 6.12
CA GLU A 125 2.53 5.68 5.80
C GLU A 125 2.92 4.88 4.56
N VAL A 126 2.49 3.61 4.47
CA VAL A 126 2.76 2.77 3.30
C VAL A 126 2.09 3.31 2.05
N ARG A 127 0.84 3.81 2.15
CA ARG A 127 0.14 4.42 1.01
C ARG A 127 0.92 5.62 0.48
N ALA A 128 1.32 6.54 1.36
CA ALA A 128 2.13 7.69 0.97
C ALA A 128 3.48 7.26 0.37
N THR A 129 4.12 6.24 0.96
CA THR A 129 5.41 5.72 0.49
C THR A 129 5.33 5.15 -0.92
N VAL A 130 4.33 4.29 -1.20
CA VAL A 130 4.19 3.69 -2.53
C VAL A 130 3.76 4.73 -3.56
N GLU A 131 2.86 5.65 -3.22
CA GLU A 131 2.44 6.74 -4.11
C GLU A 131 3.62 7.64 -4.48
N ASN A 132 4.40 8.09 -3.49
CA ASN A 132 5.61 8.90 -3.73
C ASN A 132 6.67 8.14 -4.53
N SER A 133 6.82 6.84 -4.29
CA SER A 133 7.77 6.00 -5.03
C SER A 133 7.37 5.85 -6.50
N VAL A 134 6.07 5.68 -6.78
CA VAL A 134 5.54 5.65 -8.16
C VAL A 134 5.78 6.99 -8.85
N VAL A 135 5.41 8.10 -8.19
CA VAL A 135 5.57 9.46 -8.73
C VAL A 135 7.03 9.74 -9.07
N ARG A 136 7.94 9.51 -8.13
CA ARG A 136 9.38 9.70 -8.36
C ARG A 136 9.87 8.84 -9.52
N ALA A 137 9.49 7.57 -9.58
CA ALA A 137 9.94 6.66 -10.62
C ALA A 137 9.47 7.07 -12.02
N VAL A 138 8.29 7.68 -12.17
CA VAL A 138 7.85 8.19 -13.49
C VAL A 138 8.46 9.54 -13.83
N LEU A 139 8.65 10.42 -12.84
CA LEU A 139 9.32 11.72 -13.03
C LEU A 139 10.78 11.54 -13.47
N ASP A 140 11.51 10.62 -12.84
CA ASP A 140 12.91 10.30 -13.17
C ASP A 140 13.07 9.77 -14.61
N ARG A 141 12.03 9.15 -15.18
CA ARG A 141 12.03 8.67 -16.57
C ARG A 141 11.78 9.77 -17.59
N ALA A 142 11.23 10.91 -17.17
CA ALA A 142 10.88 12.03 -18.01
C ALA A 142 10.00 11.65 -19.23
N ASP A 143 9.16 10.63 -19.09
CA ASP A 143 8.26 10.11 -20.12
C ASP A 143 6.80 10.52 -19.83
N ILE A 144 6.22 11.32 -20.72
CA ILE A 144 4.87 11.88 -20.54
C ILE A 144 3.77 10.82 -20.58
N ASP A 145 3.96 9.73 -21.33
CA ASP A 145 2.97 8.65 -21.42
C ASP A 145 2.95 7.86 -20.10
N LEU A 146 4.13 7.61 -19.52
CA LEU A 146 4.23 6.98 -18.19
C LEU A 146 3.65 7.87 -17.09
N MET A 147 3.91 9.18 -17.13
CA MET A 147 3.32 10.12 -16.17
C MET A 147 1.80 10.15 -16.27
N THR A 148 1.25 10.27 -17.49
CA THR A 148 -0.20 10.27 -17.74
C THR A 148 -0.85 8.97 -17.28
N ARG A 149 -0.18 7.83 -17.50
CA ARG A 149 -0.62 6.53 -17.01
C ARG A 149 -0.65 6.48 -15.48
N ALA A 150 0.40 6.97 -14.82
CA ALA A 150 0.46 7.02 -13.35
C ALA A 150 -0.59 7.95 -12.75
N ASP A 151 -0.87 9.11 -13.36
CA ASP A 151 -1.88 10.07 -12.87
C ASP A 151 -3.29 9.44 -12.78
N ARG A 152 -3.60 8.44 -13.61
CA ARG A 152 -4.89 7.72 -13.55
C ARG A 152 -5.09 6.91 -12.28
N VAL A 153 -3.99 6.50 -11.63
CA VAL A 153 -4.01 5.58 -10.48
C VAL A 153 -3.46 6.21 -9.19
N VAL A 154 -2.63 7.24 -9.31
CA VAL A 154 -2.04 8.00 -8.20
C VAL A 154 -2.31 9.49 -8.41
N LYS A 155 -3.04 10.09 -7.47
CA LYS A 155 -3.33 11.53 -7.49
C LYS A 155 -2.31 12.28 -6.65
N HIS A 156 -1.30 12.83 -7.32
CA HIS A 156 -0.18 13.51 -6.66
C HIS A 156 0.09 14.88 -7.29
N PRO A 157 0.11 15.98 -6.51
CA PRO A 157 0.27 17.34 -7.03
C PRO A 157 1.47 17.52 -7.96
N GLU A 158 2.65 17.05 -7.54
CA GLU A 158 3.89 17.18 -8.32
C GLU A 158 3.81 16.48 -9.68
N LEU A 159 3.13 15.34 -9.75
CA LEU A 159 2.96 14.59 -11.00
C LEU A 159 2.05 15.38 -11.94
N SER A 160 0.91 15.85 -11.43
CA SER A 160 -0.04 16.62 -12.23
C SER A 160 0.57 17.94 -12.73
N GLU A 161 1.36 18.63 -11.90
CA GLU A 161 2.11 19.83 -12.27
C GLU A 161 3.11 19.57 -13.41
N GLU A 162 3.88 18.48 -13.32
CA GLU A 162 4.87 18.14 -14.34
C GLU A 162 4.19 17.79 -15.68
N ILE A 163 3.08 17.06 -15.64
CA ILE A 163 2.31 16.71 -16.84
C ILE A 163 1.81 17.97 -17.55
N VAL A 164 1.24 18.93 -16.81
CA VAL A 164 0.79 20.23 -17.36
C VAL A 164 1.97 21.01 -17.93
N ARG A 165 3.09 21.07 -17.21
CA ARG A 165 4.31 21.79 -17.66
C ARG A 165 4.83 21.27 -19.00
N ARG A 166 4.64 19.99 -19.29
CA ARG A 166 5.04 19.33 -20.54
C ARG A 166 4.04 19.48 -21.68
N GLY A 167 2.98 20.27 -21.49
CA GLY A 167 2.03 20.63 -22.54
C GLY A 167 0.89 19.62 -22.73
N ALA A 168 0.63 18.75 -21.75
CA ALA A 168 -0.59 17.96 -21.76
C ALA A 168 -1.80 18.87 -21.51
N ASP A 169 -2.90 18.61 -22.21
CA ASP A 169 -4.17 19.33 -22.04
C ASP A 169 -4.63 19.20 -20.58
N THR A 170 -4.93 20.34 -19.95
CA THR A 170 -5.47 20.43 -18.59
C THR A 170 -6.76 19.62 -18.42
N ALA A 171 -7.53 19.42 -19.49
CA ALA A 171 -8.71 18.55 -19.50
C ALA A 171 -8.37 17.05 -19.48
N ALA A 172 -7.18 16.66 -19.96
CA ALA A 172 -6.68 15.28 -19.91
C ALA A 172 -6.02 14.95 -18.56
N VAL A 173 -5.50 15.95 -17.85
CA VAL A 173 -4.97 15.80 -16.49
C VAL A 173 -6.14 15.71 -15.52
N SER A 174 -6.19 14.63 -14.76
CA SER A 174 -7.30 14.40 -13.84
C SER A 174 -6.95 15.07 -12.51
N LEU A 175 -7.06 16.41 -12.51
CA LEU A 175 -6.73 17.33 -11.43
C LEU A 175 -7.72 17.25 -10.27
N SER A 176 -7.24 17.46 -9.04
CA SER A 176 -8.13 17.65 -7.90
C SER A 176 -8.93 18.96 -8.04
N ARG A 177 -10.16 19.01 -7.51
CA ARG A 177 -10.99 20.24 -7.53
C ARG A 177 -10.26 21.45 -6.93
N SER A 178 -9.47 21.24 -5.87
CA SER A 178 -8.69 22.29 -5.24
C SER A 178 -7.64 22.90 -6.17
N TRP A 179 -7.09 22.09 -7.09
CA TRP A 179 -6.10 22.53 -8.08
C TRP A 179 -6.74 23.30 -9.24
N LEU A 180 -7.93 22.87 -9.70
CA LEU A 180 -8.69 23.62 -10.69
C LEU A 180 -9.04 25.04 -10.18
N THR A 181 -9.47 25.15 -8.91
CA THR A 181 -9.75 26.46 -8.30
C THR A 181 -8.50 27.34 -8.18
N ALA A 182 -7.32 26.75 -7.98
CA ALA A 182 -6.06 27.49 -7.93
C ALA A 182 -5.62 28.00 -9.32
N LEU A 183 -5.87 27.24 -10.39
CA LEU A 183 -5.59 27.67 -11.77
C LEU A 183 -6.55 28.76 -12.24
N GLU A 184 -7.84 28.67 -11.89
CA GLU A 184 -8.84 29.71 -12.18
C GLU A 184 -8.54 31.04 -11.49
N ALA A 185 -7.79 31.02 -10.38
CA ALA A 185 -7.41 32.24 -9.65
C ALA A 185 -6.18 32.96 -10.24
N VAL A 186 -5.47 32.33 -11.20
CA VAL A 186 -4.21 32.84 -11.80
C VAL A 186 -4.38 33.23 -13.28
N GLY A 187 -5.55 32.98 -13.87
CA GLY A 187 -5.96 33.44 -15.21
C GLY A 187 -6.87 34.65 -15.17
#